data_AF-A0A7V4BUX7-F1
#
_entry.id   AF-A0A7V4BUX7-F1
#
_cell.length_a   1.000
_cell.length_b   1.000
_cell.length_c   1.000
_cell.angle_alpha   90.00
_cell.angle_beta   90.00
_cell.angle_gamma   90.00
#
_symmetry.space_group_name_H-M   'P 1'
#
loop_
_entity.id
_entity.type
_entity.pdbx_description
1 polymer ?
#
loop_
_entity_poly.entity_id
_entity_poly.type
_entity_poly.pdbx_seq_one_letter_code
_entity_poly.pdbx_strand_id
1 'polypeptide(L)'
;MTPVFTHLKTAYQLLNEIQKENLLRFLTVALLYVLFCLTGCLEKKTPEKNLINSYTNIQYAKGFDIKYAADGSIEVTVKKPYPGAKEPLVYLLVPDSVHPPENPHTAIIPIPVKRIVCTSTTHIPLLDYLDQTNALVGFPGLDYISSPAMRKRIQKKEVTELGVDKNMDLERLITLKPDMVMAYLVAADFGQFRKVEELGIPVVINAEYLEPHPLGRAEWIKFMALFFGLRHKADSVFRHIESEYVVTRQLAMGASSRPVVMSGIMYRDTWFAPGGKNHGARLLADAGCTYVWEENDSEEILELSYEAMLESQQGHRLPTRTPGSS
;
A
#
# COMPACT_ATOMS: atom_id res chain seq x y z
N MET A 1 49.15 -77.49 -50.82
CA MET A 1 48.86 -76.06 -50.61
C MET A 1 47.51 -75.91 -49.91
N THR A 2 47.42 -76.28 -48.64
CA THR A 2 46.12 -76.40 -47.93
C THR A 2 46.12 -76.00 -46.44
N PRO A 3 47.25 -75.79 -45.72
CA PRO A 3 47.19 -75.28 -44.35
C PRO A 3 47.01 -73.76 -44.24
N VAL A 4 47.55 -72.99 -45.20
CA VAL A 4 47.64 -71.52 -45.08
C VAL A 4 46.28 -70.82 -45.23
N PHE A 5 45.41 -71.31 -46.12
CA PHE A 5 44.07 -70.73 -46.33
C PHE A 5 43.12 -70.96 -45.15
N THR A 6 43.26 -72.07 -44.43
CA THR A 6 42.41 -72.38 -43.26
C THR A 6 42.73 -71.45 -42.10
N HIS A 7 44.02 -71.17 -41.84
CA HIS A 7 44.42 -70.24 -40.78
C HIS A 7 44.02 -68.78 -41.06
N LEU A 8 44.07 -68.35 -42.33
CA LEU A 8 43.61 -67.00 -42.73
C LEU A 8 42.09 -66.84 -42.58
N LYS A 9 41.30 -67.87 -42.91
CA LYS A 9 39.83 -67.82 -42.81
C LYS A 9 39.38 -67.77 -41.34
N THR A 10 40.03 -68.53 -40.45
CA THR A 10 39.75 -68.51 -39.01
C THR A 10 40.16 -67.18 -38.38
N ALA A 11 41.32 -66.63 -38.76
CA ALA A 11 41.76 -65.32 -38.29
C ALA A 11 40.79 -64.19 -38.72
N TYR A 12 40.27 -64.24 -39.94
CA TYR A 12 39.29 -63.27 -40.44
C TYR A 12 37.92 -63.37 -39.73
N GLN A 13 37.47 -64.59 -39.40
CA GLN A 13 36.25 -64.79 -38.61
C GLN A 13 36.39 -64.28 -37.17
N LEU A 14 37.54 -64.52 -36.53
CA LEU A 14 37.84 -64.02 -35.20
C LEU A 14 37.93 -62.48 -35.18
N LEU A 15 38.54 -61.86 -36.19
CA LEU A 15 38.58 -60.40 -36.34
C LEU A 15 37.19 -59.78 -36.49
N ASN A 16 36.30 -60.42 -37.26
CA ASN A 16 34.91 -59.96 -37.42
C ASN A 16 34.06 -60.15 -36.15
N GLU A 17 34.26 -61.23 -35.41
CA GLU A 17 33.63 -61.45 -34.09
C GLU A 17 34.09 -60.39 -33.09
N ILE A 18 35.40 -60.13 -33.00
CA ILE A 18 35.98 -59.10 -32.12
C ILE A 18 35.49 -57.70 -32.52
N GLN A 19 35.39 -57.39 -33.81
CA GLN A 19 34.83 -56.11 -34.28
C GLN A 19 33.34 -55.96 -33.94
N LYS A 20 32.55 -57.04 -34.04
CA LYS A 20 31.13 -57.02 -33.64
C LYS A 20 30.95 -56.86 -32.14
N GLU A 21 31.73 -57.55 -31.31
CA GLU A 21 31.69 -57.35 -29.86
C GLU A 21 32.08 -55.93 -29.47
N ASN A 22 33.13 -55.39 -30.09
CA ASN A 22 33.57 -54.02 -29.83
C ASN A 22 32.53 -52.99 -30.30
N LEU A 23 31.86 -53.23 -31.44
CA LEU A 23 30.78 -52.38 -31.94
C LEU A 23 29.55 -52.45 -31.01
N LEU A 24 29.20 -53.64 -30.52
CA LEU A 24 28.10 -53.83 -29.57
C LEU A 24 28.40 -53.15 -28.23
N ARG A 25 29.64 -53.25 -27.73
CA ARG A 25 30.10 -52.54 -26.52
C ARG A 25 30.10 -51.02 -26.73
N PHE A 26 30.47 -50.54 -27.90
CA PHE A 26 30.38 -49.10 -28.24
C PHE A 26 28.93 -48.63 -28.28
N LEU A 27 28.02 -49.40 -28.87
CA LEU A 27 26.60 -49.09 -28.93
C LEU A 27 25.94 -49.13 -27.55
N THR A 28 26.31 -50.06 -26.67
CA THR A 28 25.78 -50.10 -25.30
C THR A 28 26.31 -48.95 -24.45
N VAL A 29 27.58 -48.57 -24.58
CA VAL A 29 28.14 -47.38 -23.91
C VAL A 29 27.50 -46.10 -24.44
N ALA A 30 27.28 -45.97 -25.75
CA ALA A 30 26.59 -44.84 -26.35
C ALA A 30 25.12 -44.75 -25.90
N LEU A 31 24.42 -45.89 -25.81
CA LEU A 31 23.04 -45.95 -25.32
C LEU A 31 22.96 -45.59 -23.83
N LEU A 32 23.91 -46.05 -23.00
CA LEU A 32 24.02 -45.66 -21.59
C LEU A 32 24.35 -44.17 -21.44
N TYR A 33 25.17 -43.60 -22.33
CA TYR A 33 25.48 -42.17 -22.32
C TYR A 33 24.26 -41.32 -22.71
N VAL A 34 23.47 -41.74 -23.70
CA VAL A 34 22.20 -41.10 -24.08
C VAL A 34 21.18 -41.21 -22.95
N LEU A 35 21.09 -42.36 -22.27
CA LEU A 35 20.21 -42.54 -21.11
C LEU A 35 20.65 -41.68 -19.92
N PHE A 36 21.96 -41.49 -19.73
CA PHE A 36 22.51 -40.59 -18.71
C PHE A 36 22.23 -39.12 -19.03
N CYS A 37 22.31 -38.71 -20.29
CA CYS A 37 21.94 -37.35 -20.73
C CYS A 37 20.44 -37.03 -20.56
N LEU A 38 19.56 -38.04 -20.56
CA LEU A 38 18.12 -37.86 -20.30
C LEU A 38 17.77 -37.73 -18.81
N THR A 39 18.74 -37.89 -17.91
CA THR A 39 18.58 -37.66 -16.46
C THR A 39 19.09 -36.30 -15.98
N GLY A 40 19.48 -35.42 -16.92
CA GLY A 40 19.75 -34.03 -16.63
C GLY A 40 18.51 -33.38 -16.03
N CYS A 41 18.58 -33.06 -14.74
CA CYS A 41 17.55 -32.40 -13.96
C CYS A 41 16.75 -31.40 -14.80
N LEU A 42 15.45 -31.66 -14.93
CA LEU A 42 14.48 -30.57 -14.85
C LEU A 42 14.72 -29.93 -13.49
N GLU A 43 15.56 -28.91 -13.48
CA GLU A 43 15.52 -27.87 -12.48
C GLU A 43 14.05 -27.44 -12.46
N LYS A 44 13.29 -27.91 -11.47
CA LYS A 44 12.04 -27.27 -11.12
C LYS A 44 12.48 -25.88 -10.69
N LYS A 45 12.56 -24.97 -11.66
CA LYS A 45 12.31 -23.57 -11.40
C LYS A 45 10.97 -23.60 -10.70
N THR A 46 11.00 -23.46 -9.37
CA THR A 46 9.89 -22.93 -8.60
C THR A 46 9.32 -21.85 -9.50
N PRO A 47 8.05 -21.93 -9.92
CA PRO A 47 7.51 -20.86 -10.74
C PRO A 47 7.71 -19.63 -9.89
N GLU A 48 8.67 -18.80 -10.29
CA GLU A 48 8.81 -17.45 -9.82
C GLU A 48 7.41 -16.92 -10.03
N LYS A 49 6.72 -16.69 -8.90
CA LYS A 49 5.28 -16.42 -8.84
C LYS A 49 5.14 -15.21 -9.75
N ASN A 50 4.75 -15.45 -11.01
CA ASN A 50 4.55 -14.41 -11.98
C ASN A 50 3.46 -13.56 -11.35
N LEU A 51 3.88 -12.47 -10.72
CA LEU A 51 3.02 -11.47 -10.13
C LEU A 51 2.18 -11.02 -11.29
N ILE A 52 0.95 -11.53 -11.34
CA ILE A 52 0.02 -11.18 -12.39
C ILE A 52 -0.22 -9.69 -12.18
N ASN A 53 0.40 -8.90 -13.05
CA ASN A 53 0.29 -7.46 -13.12
C ASN A 53 -1.13 -7.12 -13.61
N SER A 54 -2.15 -7.41 -12.79
CA SER A 54 -3.54 -7.11 -13.11
C SER A 54 -4.09 -6.03 -12.16
N TYR A 55 -3.99 -4.80 -12.66
CA TYR A 55 -4.89 -3.67 -12.46
C TYR A 55 -5.23 -3.26 -11.01
N THR A 56 -4.36 -2.41 -10.47
CA THR A 56 -4.78 -1.11 -9.92
C THR A 56 -3.77 -0.09 -10.42
N ASN A 57 -4.12 0.68 -11.45
CA ASN A 57 -3.29 1.80 -11.89
C ASN A 57 -3.38 2.87 -10.81
N ILE A 58 -2.41 2.89 -9.89
CA ILE A 58 -2.24 3.96 -8.92
C ILE A 58 -1.56 5.11 -9.67
N GLN A 59 -2.27 6.21 -9.86
CA GLN A 59 -1.86 7.30 -10.75
C GLN A 59 -1.23 8.47 -9.98
N TYR A 60 -1.72 8.76 -8.79
CA TYR A 60 -1.36 9.92 -7.99
C TYR A 60 -0.79 9.56 -6.63
N ALA A 61 -1.33 8.54 -5.96
CA ALA A 61 -0.85 8.14 -4.64
C ALA A 61 0.57 7.60 -4.74
N LYS A 62 1.45 8.10 -3.87
CA LYS A 62 2.84 7.65 -3.76
C LYS A 62 3.06 6.80 -2.52
N GLY A 63 2.20 6.91 -1.53
CA GLY A 63 2.39 6.40 -0.17
C GLY A 63 2.20 4.90 0.01
N PHE A 64 1.66 4.18 -0.99
CA PHE A 64 1.54 2.74 -0.94
C PHE A 64 1.82 2.04 -2.27
N ASP A 65 2.17 0.75 -2.20
CA ASP A 65 2.23 -0.17 -3.33
C ASP A 65 1.36 -1.40 -3.06
N ILE A 66 0.93 -2.07 -4.14
CA ILE A 66 0.11 -3.28 -4.07
C ILE A 66 0.73 -4.36 -4.96
N LYS A 67 0.85 -5.58 -4.44
CA LYS A 67 1.21 -6.77 -5.21
C LYS A 67 0.15 -7.85 -5.05
N TYR A 68 -0.26 -8.45 -6.16
CA TYR A 68 -1.29 -9.49 -6.19
C TYR A 68 -0.67 -10.86 -6.37
N ALA A 69 -1.12 -11.81 -5.56
CA ALA A 69 -0.77 -13.22 -5.68
C ALA A 69 -1.82 -13.99 -6.50
N ALA A 70 -1.38 -15.08 -7.14
CA ALA A 70 -2.26 -15.97 -7.92
C ALA A 70 -3.35 -16.66 -7.07
N ASP A 71 -3.12 -16.83 -5.77
CA ASP A 71 -4.08 -17.39 -4.81
C ASP A 71 -5.13 -16.35 -4.34
N GLY A 72 -5.06 -15.11 -4.82
CA GLY A 72 -5.95 -14.02 -4.45
C GLY A 72 -5.47 -13.21 -3.24
N SER A 73 -4.37 -13.61 -2.58
CA SER A 73 -3.75 -12.80 -1.53
C SER A 73 -3.16 -11.51 -2.08
N ILE A 74 -3.10 -10.49 -1.24
CA ILE A 74 -2.62 -9.15 -1.62
C ILE A 74 -1.57 -8.72 -0.61
N GLU A 75 -0.36 -8.44 -1.08
CA GLU A 75 0.65 -7.75 -0.29
C GLU A 75 0.49 -6.24 -0.51
N VAL A 76 0.36 -5.48 0.58
CA VAL A 76 0.23 -4.02 0.53
C VAL A 76 1.33 -3.41 1.36
N THR A 77 2.08 -2.49 0.75
CA THR A 77 3.20 -1.81 1.40
C THR A 77 2.85 -0.34 1.59
N VAL A 78 2.80 0.14 2.83
CA VAL A 78 2.72 1.56 3.17
C VAL A 78 4.15 2.09 3.34
N LYS A 79 4.60 2.91 2.38
CA LYS A 79 6.00 3.32 2.25
C LYS A 79 6.47 4.23 3.37
N LYS A 80 5.63 5.19 3.75
CA LYS A 80 5.91 6.19 4.79
C LYS A 80 4.72 6.23 5.75
N PRO A 81 4.69 5.38 6.80
CA PRO A 81 3.55 5.31 7.73
C PRO A 81 3.34 6.57 8.59
N TYR A 82 4.37 7.42 8.74
CA TYR A 82 4.35 8.68 9.49
C TYR A 82 5.45 9.65 8.99
N PRO A 83 5.42 10.96 9.32
CA PRO A 83 6.47 11.92 8.97
C PRO A 83 7.86 11.44 9.40
N GLY A 84 8.83 11.48 8.49
CA GLY A 84 10.19 10.98 8.75
C GLY A 84 10.36 9.47 8.93
N ALA A 85 9.33 8.64 8.68
CA ALA A 85 9.49 7.18 8.72
C ALA A 85 10.58 6.69 7.76
N LYS A 86 11.46 5.80 8.25
CA LYS A 86 12.57 5.22 7.48
C LYS A 86 12.21 3.85 6.89
N GLU A 87 11.37 3.11 7.60
CA GLU A 87 10.97 1.76 7.23
C GLU A 87 9.50 1.73 6.81
N PRO A 88 9.16 0.99 5.74
CA PRO A 88 7.78 0.78 5.34
C PRO A 88 7.08 -0.20 6.29
N LEU A 89 5.73 -0.17 6.27
CA LEU A 89 4.91 -1.24 6.84
C LEU A 89 4.35 -2.10 5.72
N VAL A 90 4.41 -3.41 5.90
CA VAL A 90 3.84 -4.38 4.95
C VAL A 90 2.65 -5.05 5.61
N TYR A 91 1.66 -5.40 4.81
CA TYR A 91 0.44 -6.10 5.23
C TYR A 91 0.13 -7.20 4.23
N LEU A 92 -0.23 -8.39 4.73
CA LEU A 92 -0.69 -9.48 3.89
C LEU A 92 -2.19 -9.66 4.07
N LEU A 93 -2.96 -9.31 3.05
CA LEU A 93 -4.39 -9.51 3.01
C LEU A 93 -4.67 -10.90 2.42
N VAL A 94 -5.32 -11.76 3.20
CA VAL A 94 -5.55 -13.17 2.84
C VAL A 94 -7.05 -13.42 2.72
N PRO A 95 -7.55 -13.89 1.56
CA PRO A 95 -8.95 -14.28 1.43
C PRO A 95 -9.33 -15.37 2.43
N ASP A 96 -10.56 -15.32 2.96
CA ASP A 96 -11.09 -16.36 3.88
C ASP A 96 -10.99 -17.80 3.31
N SER A 97 -10.91 -17.93 1.97
CA SER A 97 -10.76 -19.21 1.26
C SER A 97 -9.33 -19.76 1.20
N VAL A 98 -8.33 -18.99 1.66
CA VAL A 98 -6.91 -19.30 1.57
C VAL A 98 -6.35 -19.53 2.96
N HIS A 99 -5.55 -20.59 3.13
CA HIS A 99 -4.88 -20.83 4.40
C HIS A 99 -3.78 -19.77 4.61
N PRO A 100 -3.78 -19.03 5.71
CA PRO A 100 -2.73 -18.07 6.01
C PRO A 100 -1.39 -18.79 6.19
N PRO A 101 -0.25 -18.16 5.85
CA PRO A 101 1.06 -18.73 6.13
C PRO A 101 1.25 -18.97 7.63
N GLU A 102 1.85 -20.10 8.01
CA GLU A 102 1.95 -20.56 9.41
C GLU A 102 2.86 -19.68 10.30
N ASN A 103 3.72 -18.85 9.71
CA ASN A 103 4.61 -17.91 10.43
C ASN A 103 4.84 -16.63 9.61
N PRO A 104 3.88 -15.71 9.56
CA PRO A 104 4.06 -14.50 8.79
C PRO A 104 5.05 -13.57 9.50
N HIS A 105 6.02 -13.03 8.76
CA HIS A 105 6.86 -11.92 9.23
C HIS A 105 6.13 -10.56 9.19
N THR A 106 4.81 -10.57 9.00
CA THR A 106 3.99 -9.43 8.61
C THR A 106 2.58 -9.61 9.16
N ALA A 107 1.87 -8.52 9.47
CA ALA A 107 0.49 -8.62 9.91
C ALA A 107 -0.40 -9.23 8.80
N ILE A 108 -1.18 -10.25 9.16
CA ILE A 108 -2.18 -10.88 8.30
C ILE A 108 -3.53 -10.24 8.56
N ILE A 109 -4.23 -9.84 7.49
CA ILE A 109 -5.59 -9.33 7.57
C ILE A 109 -6.50 -10.24 6.75
N PRO A 110 -7.48 -10.92 7.37
CA PRO A 110 -8.47 -11.69 6.63
C PRO A 110 -9.37 -10.74 5.82
N ILE A 111 -9.60 -11.08 4.55
CA ILE A 111 -10.51 -10.34 3.67
C ILE A 111 -11.63 -11.24 3.12
N PRO A 112 -12.86 -10.71 2.97
CA PRO A 112 -13.26 -9.33 3.21
C PRO A 112 -13.50 -9.01 4.69
N VAL A 113 -13.02 -7.84 5.13
CA VAL A 113 -13.30 -7.25 6.44
C VAL A 113 -14.79 -6.94 6.57
N LYS A 114 -15.37 -7.31 7.71
CA LYS A 114 -16.79 -7.12 8.04
C LYS A 114 -16.97 -6.14 9.20
N ARG A 115 -15.97 -6.05 10.08
CA ARG A 115 -15.98 -5.23 11.30
C ARG A 115 -14.68 -4.44 11.38
N ILE A 116 -14.76 -3.13 11.14
CA ILE A 116 -13.62 -2.22 11.22
C ILE A 116 -13.83 -1.21 12.34
N VAL A 117 -12.75 -0.89 13.04
CA VAL A 117 -12.64 0.32 13.85
C VAL A 117 -11.72 1.28 13.14
N CYS A 118 -12.16 2.53 12.98
CA CYS A 118 -11.32 3.60 12.43
C CYS A 118 -10.93 4.55 13.55
N THR A 119 -9.76 5.20 13.43
CA THR A 119 -9.33 6.23 14.40
C THR A 119 -9.15 7.62 13.80
N SER A 120 -9.32 7.79 12.49
CA SER A 120 -9.32 9.10 11.82
C SER A 120 -10.68 9.37 11.18
N THR A 121 -11.18 10.60 11.35
CA THR A 121 -12.41 11.04 10.68
C THR A 121 -12.30 10.98 9.16
N THR A 122 -11.09 11.05 8.60
CA THR A 122 -10.87 10.98 7.15
C THR A 122 -11.04 9.57 6.59
N HIS A 123 -11.00 8.52 7.43
CA HIS A 123 -11.32 7.16 7.00
C HIS A 123 -12.82 6.97 6.77
N ILE A 124 -13.67 7.80 7.39
CA ILE A 124 -15.13 7.64 7.35
C ILE A 124 -15.70 7.87 5.93
N PRO A 125 -15.35 8.96 5.22
CA PRO A 125 -15.78 9.13 3.83
C PRO A 125 -15.37 7.98 2.90
N LEU A 126 -14.22 7.34 3.13
CA LEU A 126 -13.79 6.20 2.32
C LEU A 126 -14.78 5.02 2.45
N LEU A 127 -15.29 4.77 3.67
CA LEU A 127 -16.33 3.76 3.89
C LEU A 127 -17.67 4.17 3.26
N ASP A 128 -18.03 5.46 3.35
CA ASP A 128 -19.25 5.98 2.73
C ASP A 128 -19.23 5.76 1.21
N TYR A 129 -18.18 6.21 0.53
CA TYR A 129 -18.03 6.07 -0.92
C TYR A 129 -18.00 4.59 -1.38
N LEU A 130 -17.53 3.69 -0.52
CA LEU A 130 -17.51 2.25 -0.80
C LEU A 130 -18.81 1.53 -0.43
N ASP A 131 -19.84 2.23 0.06
CA ASP A 131 -21.06 1.65 0.65
C ASP A 131 -20.76 0.64 1.77
N GLN A 132 -19.64 0.81 2.47
CA GLN A 132 -19.20 -0.05 3.58
C GLN A 132 -19.40 0.61 4.93
N THR A 133 -20.32 1.58 5.01
CA THR A 133 -20.64 2.27 6.26
C THR A 133 -20.96 1.30 7.37
N ASN A 134 -21.71 0.22 7.09
CA ASN A 134 -22.12 -0.83 8.03
C ASN A 134 -20.96 -1.58 8.69
N ALA A 135 -19.78 -1.60 8.07
CA ALA A 135 -18.62 -2.29 8.63
C ALA A 135 -18.03 -1.55 9.84
N LEU A 136 -18.25 -0.23 9.98
CA LEU A 136 -17.75 0.50 11.13
C LEU A 136 -18.49 0.07 12.40
N VAL A 137 -17.76 -0.46 13.38
CA VAL A 137 -18.33 -0.95 14.66
C VAL A 137 -17.93 -0.08 15.85
N GLY A 138 -16.89 0.73 15.72
CA GLY A 138 -16.47 1.67 16.75
C GLY A 138 -15.52 2.75 16.22
N PHE A 139 -15.48 3.86 16.93
CA PHE A 139 -14.64 5.01 16.60
C PHE A 139 -14.44 5.88 17.86
N PRO A 140 -13.23 6.39 18.13
CA PRO A 140 -13.00 7.32 19.23
C PRO A 140 -13.41 8.75 18.86
N GLY A 141 -14.37 9.32 19.58
CA GLY A 141 -14.85 10.69 19.38
C GLY A 141 -15.92 10.77 18.30
N LEU A 142 -17.04 10.09 18.51
CA LEU A 142 -18.15 10.01 17.54
C LEU A 142 -18.74 11.38 17.16
N ASP A 143 -18.61 12.38 18.03
CA ASP A 143 -19.10 13.73 17.79
C ASP A 143 -18.34 14.45 16.65
N TYR A 144 -17.12 14.01 16.32
CA TYR A 144 -16.38 14.53 15.17
C TYR A 144 -16.84 13.96 13.83
N ILE A 145 -17.67 12.90 13.82
CA ILE A 145 -18.20 12.32 12.59
C ILE A 145 -19.41 13.13 12.13
N SER A 146 -19.34 13.69 10.92
CA SER A 146 -20.40 14.52 10.32
C SER A 146 -21.16 13.85 9.17
N SER A 147 -20.70 12.69 8.68
CA SER A 147 -21.35 11.95 7.58
C SER A 147 -22.83 11.67 7.89
N PRO A 148 -23.80 12.05 7.03
CA PRO A 148 -25.21 11.79 7.29
C PRO A 148 -25.55 10.31 7.44
N ALA A 149 -24.90 9.44 6.66
CA ALA A 149 -25.09 7.99 6.76
C ALA A 149 -24.56 7.47 8.11
N MET A 150 -23.34 7.88 8.49
CA MET A 150 -22.74 7.46 9.74
C MET A 150 -23.45 8.04 10.97
N ARG A 151 -23.95 9.29 10.89
CA ARG A 151 -24.74 9.90 11.96
C ARG A 151 -26.00 9.12 12.28
N LYS A 152 -26.69 8.60 11.27
CA LYS A 152 -27.88 7.74 11.47
C LYS A 152 -27.50 6.46 12.23
N ARG A 153 -26.37 5.83 11.89
CA ARG A 153 -25.88 4.62 12.58
C ARG A 153 -25.47 4.90 14.02
N ILE A 154 -24.78 6.02 14.26
CA ILE A 154 -24.40 6.47 15.61
C ILE A 154 -25.66 6.72 16.46
N GLN A 155 -26.67 7.40 15.94
CA GLN A 155 -27.94 7.65 16.65
C GLN A 155 -28.66 6.35 17.01
N LYS A 156 -28.55 5.31 16.17
CA LYS A 156 -29.06 3.96 16.44
C LYS A 156 -28.18 3.13 17.38
N LYS A 157 -27.07 3.69 17.89
CA LYS A 157 -26.06 3.01 18.72
C LYS A 157 -25.40 1.80 18.04
N GLU A 158 -25.34 1.80 16.71
CA GLU A 158 -24.69 0.74 15.92
C GLU A 158 -23.16 0.93 15.83
N VAL A 159 -22.67 2.13 16.16
CA VAL A 159 -21.24 2.45 16.24
C VAL A 159 -20.91 2.81 17.69
N THR A 160 -19.94 2.12 18.26
CA THR A 160 -19.57 2.27 19.67
C THR A 160 -18.54 3.37 19.84
N GLU A 161 -18.81 4.30 20.77
CA GLU A 161 -17.83 5.30 21.21
C GLU A 161 -16.66 4.61 21.89
N LEU A 162 -15.43 4.90 21.48
CA LEU A 162 -14.22 4.30 22.03
C LEU A 162 -13.38 5.28 22.86
N GLY A 163 -13.88 6.49 23.16
CA GLY A 163 -13.15 7.49 23.95
C GLY A 163 -12.60 8.60 23.08
N VAL A 164 -11.74 9.46 23.63
CA VAL A 164 -11.26 10.67 22.94
C VAL A 164 -9.74 10.66 22.85
N ASP A 165 -9.21 11.14 21.71
CA ASP A 165 -7.78 11.29 21.44
C ASP A 165 -6.98 9.99 21.66
N LYS A 166 -5.99 10.05 22.56
CA LYS A 166 -5.07 8.95 22.89
C LYS A 166 -5.60 8.01 23.97
N ASN A 167 -6.82 8.24 24.47
CA ASN A 167 -7.42 7.46 25.56
C ASN A 167 -8.49 6.52 25.02
N MET A 168 -8.14 5.70 24.03
CA MET A 168 -9.06 4.72 23.48
C MET A 168 -9.35 3.61 24.51
N ASP A 169 -10.62 3.30 24.72
CA ASP A 169 -11.10 2.24 25.60
C ASP A 169 -10.85 0.87 24.96
N LEU A 170 -9.75 0.23 25.38
CA LEU A 170 -9.33 -1.07 24.86
C LEU A 170 -10.28 -2.20 25.28
N GLU A 171 -10.92 -2.13 26.45
CA GLU A 171 -11.86 -3.15 26.90
C GLU A 171 -13.12 -3.18 26.01
N ARG A 172 -13.63 -1.99 25.68
CA ARG A 172 -14.72 -1.84 24.72
C ARG A 172 -14.30 -2.28 23.33
N LEU A 173 -13.10 -1.88 22.88
CA LEU A 173 -12.56 -2.31 21.59
C LEU A 173 -12.55 -3.84 21.44
N ILE A 174 -12.02 -4.57 22.43
CA ILE A 174 -11.96 -6.04 22.43
C ILE A 174 -13.37 -6.64 22.32
N THR A 175 -14.32 -6.08 23.07
CA THR A 175 -15.72 -6.55 23.08
C THR A 175 -16.38 -6.41 21.70
N LEU A 176 -15.95 -5.43 20.89
CA LEU A 176 -16.43 -5.26 19.52
C LEU A 176 -15.93 -6.34 18.57
N LYS A 177 -14.87 -7.09 18.89
CA LYS A 177 -14.26 -8.10 18.02
C LYS A 177 -14.10 -7.60 16.57
N PRO A 178 -13.38 -6.47 16.35
CA PRO A 178 -13.12 -6.00 15.01
C PRO A 178 -12.16 -6.96 14.29
N ASP A 179 -12.32 -7.09 12.98
CA ASP A 179 -11.38 -7.83 12.13
C ASP A 179 -10.07 -7.04 11.95
N MET A 180 -10.14 -5.70 12.07
CA MET A 180 -8.98 -4.82 12.08
C MET A 180 -9.29 -3.44 12.69
N VAL A 181 -8.23 -2.75 13.13
CA VAL A 181 -8.22 -1.32 13.40
C VAL A 181 -7.49 -0.61 12.27
N MET A 182 -8.13 0.35 11.60
CA MET A 182 -7.44 1.28 10.70
C MET A 182 -7.06 2.55 11.46
N ALA A 183 -5.76 2.69 11.67
CA ALA A 183 -5.14 3.78 12.41
C ALA A 183 -4.38 4.74 11.50
N TYR A 184 -3.93 5.86 12.06
CA TYR A 184 -2.95 6.76 11.48
C TYR A 184 -1.87 7.04 12.54
N LEU A 185 -0.67 7.38 12.09
CA LEU A 185 0.44 7.73 12.98
C LEU A 185 0.93 9.13 12.62
N VAL A 186 1.20 9.95 13.64
CA VAL A 186 1.79 11.30 13.49
C VAL A 186 3.29 11.30 13.78
N ALA A 187 3.82 10.22 14.35
CA ALA A 187 5.22 10.02 14.68
C ALA A 187 5.52 8.51 14.76
N ALA A 188 6.78 8.16 15.03
CA ALA A 188 7.21 6.76 15.16
C ALA A 188 6.57 5.99 16.33
N ASP A 189 6.01 6.71 17.30
CA ASP A 189 5.37 6.07 18.45
C ASP A 189 4.04 5.41 18.03
N PHE A 190 4.07 4.08 17.95
CA PHE A 190 2.90 3.24 17.72
C PHE A 190 1.93 3.25 18.92
N GLY A 191 2.39 3.73 20.09
CA GLY A 191 1.54 4.06 21.23
C GLY A 191 0.62 2.91 21.67
N GLN A 192 -0.69 3.22 21.78
CA GLN A 192 -1.73 2.28 22.20
C GLN A 192 -1.95 1.13 21.21
N PHE A 193 -1.57 1.29 19.94
CA PHE A 193 -1.78 0.27 18.91
C PHE A 193 -0.93 -0.98 19.13
N ARG A 194 0.21 -0.89 19.83
CA ARG A 194 0.99 -2.07 20.23
C ARG A 194 0.15 -3.03 21.08
N LYS A 195 -0.59 -2.49 22.05
CA LYS A 195 -1.48 -3.29 22.90
C LYS A 195 -2.61 -3.90 22.09
N VAL A 196 -3.13 -3.19 21.09
CA VAL A 196 -4.18 -3.71 20.19
C VAL A 196 -3.66 -4.92 19.42
N GLU A 197 -2.44 -4.86 18.89
CA GLU A 197 -1.81 -6.00 18.21
C GLU A 197 -1.50 -7.16 19.16
N GLU A 198 -1.00 -6.88 20.37
CA GLU A 198 -0.76 -7.90 21.42
C GLU A 198 -2.05 -8.65 21.81
N LEU A 199 -3.21 -8.01 21.66
CA LEU A 199 -4.53 -8.60 21.87
C LEU A 199 -5.06 -9.38 20.66
N GLY A 200 -4.24 -9.54 19.60
CA GLY A 200 -4.57 -10.29 18.41
C GLY A 200 -5.47 -9.56 17.41
N ILE A 201 -5.63 -8.24 17.55
CA ILE A 201 -6.39 -7.42 16.60
C ILE A 201 -5.41 -6.76 15.63
N PRO A 202 -5.48 -7.05 14.31
CA PRO A 202 -4.61 -6.42 13.33
C PRO A 202 -4.77 -4.90 13.29
N VAL A 203 -3.64 -4.16 13.26
CA VAL A 203 -3.63 -2.70 13.07
C VAL A 203 -3.04 -2.38 11.70
N VAL A 204 -3.80 -1.63 10.90
CA VAL A 204 -3.36 -1.15 9.59
C VAL A 204 -3.21 0.36 9.63
N ILE A 205 -2.06 0.87 9.20
CA ILE A 205 -1.81 2.30 9.11
C ILE A 205 -2.27 2.83 7.75
N ASN A 206 -3.17 3.80 7.77
CA ASN A 206 -3.53 4.63 6.63
C ASN A 206 -2.79 5.97 6.74
N ALA A 207 -1.99 6.27 5.72
CA ALA A 207 -1.11 7.43 5.67
C ALA A 207 -1.53 8.45 4.60
N GLU A 208 -2.81 8.48 4.23
CA GLU A 208 -3.35 9.33 3.14
C GLU A 208 -3.00 10.82 3.28
N TYR A 209 -2.86 11.31 4.50
CA TYR A 209 -2.58 12.72 4.79
C TYR A 209 -1.15 13.14 4.43
N LEU A 210 -0.25 12.16 4.23
CA LEU A 210 1.13 12.39 3.80
C LEU A 210 1.27 12.52 2.28
N GLU A 211 0.19 12.31 1.52
CA GLU A 211 0.25 12.50 0.08
C GLU A 211 0.49 13.99 -0.25
N PRO A 212 1.40 14.28 -1.19
CA PRO A 212 1.68 15.66 -1.62
C PRO A 212 0.63 16.18 -2.61
N HIS A 213 -0.16 15.29 -3.23
CA HIS A 213 -1.17 15.66 -4.22
C HIS A 213 -2.60 15.42 -3.68
N PRO A 214 -3.56 16.34 -3.84
CA PRO A 214 -4.95 16.13 -3.41
C PRO A 214 -5.59 14.86 -3.99
N LEU A 215 -5.40 14.61 -5.29
CA LEU A 215 -5.82 13.34 -5.91
C LEU A 215 -5.02 12.14 -5.41
N GLY A 216 -3.78 12.31 -4.98
CA GLY A 216 -3.02 11.22 -4.35
C GLY A 216 -3.67 10.80 -3.05
N ARG A 217 -4.03 11.78 -2.21
CA ARG A 217 -4.81 11.55 -0.99
C ARG A 217 -6.15 10.87 -1.29
N ALA A 218 -6.92 11.36 -2.26
CA ALA A 218 -8.19 10.76 -2.65
C ALA A 218 -8.06 9.31 -3.16
N GLU A 219 -6.93 8.97 -3.79
CA GLU A 219 -6.69 7.63 -4.34
C GLU A 219 -6.49 6.55 -3.27
N TRP A 220 -6.30 6.92 -2.00
CA TRP A 220 -6.34 5.99 -0.87
C TRP A 220 -7.70 5.31 -0.66
N ILE A 221 -8.76 5.72 -1.37
CA ILE A 221 -9.97 4.92 -1.50
C ILE A 221 -9.68 3.53 -2.09
N LYS A 222 -8.71 3.41 -3.00
CA LYS A 222 -8.28 2.14 -3.58
C LYS A 222 -7.61 1.26 -2.52
N PHE A 223 -6.81 1.86 -1.63
CA PHE A 223 -6.23 1.16 -0.47
C PHE A 223 -7.31 0.63 0.48
N MET A 224 -8.28 1.47 0.88
CA MET A 224 -9.41 1.04 1.72
C MET A 224 -10.21 -0.11 1.06
N ALA A 225 -10.40 -0.06 -0.26
CA ALA A 225 -11.19 -1.05 -0.98
C ALA A 225 -10.56 -2.45 -1.04
N LEU A 226 -9.25 -2.57 -0.82
CA LEU A 226 -8.57 -3.88 -0.77
C LEU A 226 -9.15 -4.75 0.34
N PHE A 227 -9.43 -4.16 1.49
CA PHE A 227 -9.95 -4.85 2.67
C PHE A 227 -11.37 -5.40 2.47
N PHE A 228 -12.12 -4.85 1.51
CA PHE A 228 -13.51 -5.26 1.24
C PHE A 228 -13.67 -6.01 -0.09
N GLY A 229 -12.60 -6.18 -0.87
CA GLY A 229 -12.68 -6.76 -2.21
C GLY A 229 -13.41 -5.85 -3.23
N LEU A 230 -13.43 -4.53 -3.02
CA LEU A 230 -14.24 -3.57 -3.79
C LEU A 230 -13.43 -2.76 -4.81
N ARG A 231 -12.38 -3.35 -5.38
CA ARG A 231 -11.42 -2.66 -6.29
C ARG A 231 -12.11 -1.92 -7.44
N HIS A 232 -12.99 -2.60 -8.17
CA HIS A 232 -13.70 -1.98 -9.31
C HIS A 232 -14.56 -0.79 -8.91
N LYS A 233 -15.18 -0.85 -7.73
CA LYS A 233 -15.99 0.26 -7.20
C LYS A 233 -15.09 1.45 -6.84
N ALA A 234 -13.98 1.20 -6.16
CA ALA A 234 -13.02 2.25 -5.81
C ALA A 234 -12.45 2.93 -7.06
N ASP A 235 -12.10 2.17 -8.10
CA ASP A 235 -11.64 2.72 -9.38
C ASP A 235 -12.72 3.58 -10.05
N SER A 236 -14.00 3.19 -9.95
CA SER A 236 -15.11 3.99 -10.48
C SER A 236 -15.28 5.30 -9.71
N VAL A 237 -15.29 5.25 -8.37
CA VAL A 237 -15.41 6.44 -7.53
C VAL A 237 -14.22 7.37 -7.72
N PHE A 238 -13.00 6.84 -7.72
CA PHE A 238 -11.79 7.63 -7.88
C PHE A 238 -11.78 8.37 -9.22
N ARG A 239 -12.10 7.70 -10.33
CA ARG A 239 -12.18 8.34 -11.66
C ARG A 239 -13.22 9.45 -11.71
N HIS A 240 -14.33 9.29 -10.99
CA HIS A 240 -15.32 10.36 -10.87
C HIS A 240 -14.75 11.56 -10.10
N ILE A 241 -14.12 11.34 -8.94
CA ILE A 241 -13.45 12.39 -8.15
C ILE A 241 -12.36 13.11 -8.98
N GLU A 242 -11.53 12.34 -9.68
CA GLU A 242 -10.47 12.86 -10.57
C GLU A 242 -11.06 13.76 -11.66
N SER A 243 -12.12 13.29 -12.34
CA SER A 243 -12.81 14.07 -13.37
C SER A 243 -13.37 15.38 -12.83
N GLU A 244 -14.10 15.34 -11.72
CA GLU A 244 -14.68 16.54 -11.09
C GLU A 244 -13.59 17.52 -10.65
N TYR A 245 -12.50 17.01 -10.09
CA TYR A 245 -11.35 17.82 -9.69
C TYR A 245 -10.70 18.52 -10.89
N VAL A 246 -10.45 17.79 -11.98
CA VAL A 246 -9.82 18.33 -13.20
C VAL A 246 -10.71 19.40 -13.84
N VAL A 247 -12.02 19.14 -13.95
CA VAL A 247 -12.99 20.12 -14.48
C VAL A 247 -13.01 21.37 -13.59
N THR A 248 -13.09 21.21 -12.28
CA THR A 248 -13.14 22.32 -11.32
C THR A 248 -11.86 23.16 -11.36
N ARG A 249 -10.70 22.50 -11.42
CA ARG A 249 -9.40 23.16 -11.58
C ARG A 249 -9.35 23.99 -12.87
N GLN A 250 -9.83 23.43 -13.99
CA GLN A 250 -9.85 24.14 -15.26
C GLN A 250 -10.75 25.39 -15.21
N LEU A 251 -11.89 25.32 -14.51
CA LEU A 251 -12.74 26.48 -14.26
C LEU A 251 -12.01 27.55 -13.43
N ALA A 252 -11.35 27.14 -12.33
CA ALA A 252 -10.61 28.04 -11.47
C ALA A 252 -9.43 28.74 -12.20
N MET A 253 -8.76 28.03 -13.11
CA MET A 253 -7.69 28.60 -13.94
C MET A 253 -8.17 29.71 -14.90
N GLY A 254 -9.47 29.76 -15.21
CA GLY A 254 -10.08 30.82 -16.01
C GLY A 254 -10.37 32.12 -15.25
N ALA A 255 -10.18 32.15 -13.92
CA ALA A 255 -10.45 33.33 -13.11
C ALA A 255 -9.44 34.46 -13.39
N SER A 256 -9.93 35.70 -13.49
CA SER A 256 -9.10 36.89 -13.74
C SER A 256 -8.30 37.35 -12.51
N SER A 257 -8.75 36.99 -11.31
CA SER A 257 -8.11 37.36 -10.04
C SER A 257 -7.48 36.15 -9.38
N ARG A 258 -6.25 36.30 -8.90
CA ARG A 258 -5.54 35.31 -8.08
C ARG A 258 -5.34 35.86 -6.67
N PRO A 259 -6.26 35.61 -5.73
CA PRO A 259 -6.12 36.14 -4.37
C PRO A 259 -4.90 35.50 -3.68
N VAL A 260 -4.22 36.30 -2.86
CA VAL A 260 -3.19 35.80 -1.96
C VAL A 260 -3.88 35.18 -0.74
N VAL A 261 -3.58 33.92 -0.45
CA VAL A 261 -4.23 33.16 0.62
C VAL A 261 -3.20 32.63 1.60
N MET A 262 -3.53 32.72 2.88
CA MET A 262 -2.82 32.06 3.97
C MET A 262 -3.75 31.00 4.59
N SER A 263 -3.18 29.86 4.95
CA SER A 263 -3.88 28.76 5.62
C SER A 263 -3.05 28.27 6.79
N GLY A 264 -3.72 27.75 7.80
CA GLY A 264 -3.08 27.16 8.97
C GLY A 264 -3.95 27.24 10.21
N ILE A 265 -3.44 26.65 11.27
CA ILE A 265 -4.09 26.62 12.57
C ILE A 265 -3.09 27.13 13.60
N MET A 266 -3.54 28.02 14.47
CA MET A 266 -2.76 28.46 15.63
C MET A 266 -2.95 27.44 16.75
N TYR A 267 -1.85 26.91 17.26
CA TYR A 267 -1.85 26.08 18.45
C TYR A 267 -0.73 26.54 19.39
N ARG A 268 -1.12 27.11 20.53
CA ARG A 268 -0.22 27.86 21.43
C ARG A 268 0.48 28.97 20.64
N ASP A 269 1.80 29.10 20.76
CA ASP A 269 2.56 30.17 20.11
C ASP A 269 3.10 29.77 18.72
N THR A 270 2.57 28.68 18.14
CA THR A 270 3.01 28.14 16.86
C THR A 270 1.85 28.12 15.85
N TRP A 271 2.13 28.63 14.65
CA TRP A 271 1.25 28.55 13.50
C TRP A 271 1.64 27.36 12.63
N PHE A 272 0.74 26.38 12.53
CA PHE A 272 0.92 25.18 11.73
C PHE A 272 0.29 25.39 10.35
N ALA A 273 1.11 25.39 9.30
CA ALA A 273 0.67 25.67 7.93
C ALA A 273 1.18 24.63 6.94
N PRO A 274 0.47 24.32 5.84
CA PRO A 274 1.02 23.44 4.82
C PRO A 274 2.28 24.04 4.17
N GLY A 275 3.32 23.23 3.96
CA GLY A 275 4.45 23.59 3.11
C GLY A 275 4.04 23.81 1.65
N GLY A 276 4.88 24.45 0.84
CA GLY A 276 4.54 24.83 -0.54
C GLY A 276 4.29 23.64 -1.47
N LYS A 277 4.88 22.47 -1.18
CA LYS A 277 4.64 21.21 -1.90
C LYS A 277 3.64 20.27 -1.21
N ASN A 278 3.02 20.69 -0.11
CA ASN A 278 1.98 19.93 0.57
C ASN A 278 0.66 19.94 -0.24
N HIS A 279 -0.16 18.89 -0.10
CA HIS A 279 -1.46 18.82 -0.81
C HIS A 279 -2.39 20.00 -0.52
N GLY A 280 -2.34 20.58 0.68
CA GLY A 280 -3.12 21.77 1.03
C GLY A 280 -2.71 23.00 0.23
N ALA A 281 -1.41 23.26 0.08
CA ALA A 281 -0.89 24.34 -0.76
C ALA A 281 -1.22 24.09 -2.24
N ARG A 282 -1.09 22.84 -2.70
CA ARG A 282 -1.46 22.46 -4.06
C ARG A 282 -2.94 22.69 -4.35
N LEU A 283 -3.83 22.35 -3.40
CA LEU A 283 -5.27 22.59 -3.54
C LEU A 283 -5.58 24.08 -3.69
N LEU A 284 -4.92 24.96 -2.94
CA LEU A 284 -5.06 26.41 -3.07
C LEU A 284 -4.57 26.91 -4.44
N ALA A 285 -3.41 26.43 -4.89
CA ALA A 285 -2.85 26.79 -6.20
C ALA A 285 -3.77 26.35 -7.35
N ASP A 286 -4.31 25.13 -7.27
CA ASP A 286 -5.24 24.57 -8.26
C ASP A 286 -6.62 25.25 -8.23
N ALA A 287 -6.98 25.89 -7.10
CA ALA A 287 -8.13 26.79 -6.99
C ALA A 287 -7.84 28.22 -7.49
N GLY A 288 -6.67 28.46 -8.11
CA GLY A 288 -6.32 29.76 -8.69
C GLY A 288 -5.76 30.78 -7.69
N CYS A 289 -5.46 30.37 -6.46
CA CYS A 289 -4.87 31.26 -5.45
C CYS A 289 -3.34 31.36 -5.58
N THR A 290 -2.77 32.38 -4.95
CA THR A 290 -1.33 32.48 -4.67
C THR A 290 -1.13 32.21 -3.19
N TYR A 291 -0.45 31.12 -2.84
CA TYR A 291 -0.25 30.75 -1.45
C TYR A 291 0.97 31.48 -0.87
N VAL A 292 0.85 32.03 0.34
CA VAL A 292 1.92 32.86 0.95
C VAL A 292 3.27 32.14 1.09
N TRP A 293 3.27 30.81 1.17
CA TRP A 293 4.49 29.97 1.24
C TRP A 293 4.63 29.02 0.04
N GLU A 294 4.14 29.42 -1.15
CA GLU A 294 4.22 28.59 -2.38
C GLU A 294 5.65 28.18 -2.77
N GLU A 295 6.66 29.00 -2.47
CA GLU A 295 8.08 28.74 -2.78
C GLU A 295 8.75 27.79 -1.78
N ASN A 296 8.06 27.39 -0.71
CA ASN A 296 8.62 26.47 0.27
C ASN A 296 8.62 25.03 -0.28
N ASP A 297 9.78 24.37 -0.26
CA ASP A 297 9.94 23.03 -0.83
C ASP A 297 9.42 21.87 0.03
N SER A 298 8.87 22.14 1.22
CA SER A 298 8.37 21.09 2.12
C SER A 298 7.03 20.52 1.65
N GLU A 299 6.92 19.20 1.68
CA GLU A 299 5.65 18.46 1.55
C GLU A 299 4.92 18.31 2.91
N GLU A 300 5.58 18.69 4.01
CA GLU A 300 5.09 18.53 5.38
C GLU A 300 4.45 19.83 5.91
N ILE A 301 3.98 19.79 7.16
CA ILE A 301 3.47 20.97 7.86
C ILE A 301 4.66 21.81 8.35
N LEU A 302 4.60 23.11 8.09
CA LEU A 302 5.51 24.12 8.62
C LEU A 302 5.10 24.49 10.03
N GLU A 303 6.09 24.67 10.89
CA GLU A 303 5.94 25.23 12.23
C GLU A 303 6.52 26.65 12.22
N LEU A 304 5.64 27.65 12.25
CA LEU A 304 6.02 29.06 12.17
C LEU A 304 5.76 29.76 13.50
N SER A 305 6.62 30.69 13.91
CA SER A 305 6.30 31.57 15.03
C SER A 305 5.15 32.51 14.65
N TYR A 306 4.44 33.03 15.64
CA TYR A 306 3.38 34.00 15.42
C TYR A 306 3.89 35.25 14.66
N GLU A 307 5.09 35.72 14.99
CA GLU A 307 5.73 36.87 14.34
C GLU A 307 6.05 36.57 12.87
N ALA A 308 6.65 35.40 12.58
CA ALA A 308 6.95 34.98 11.21
C ALA A 308 5.68 34.87 10.35
N MET A 309 4.56 34.45 10.96
CA MET A 309 3.25 34.45 10.30
C MET A 309 2.76 35.87 10.01
N LEU A 310 2.84 36.80 10.97
CA LEU A 310 2.41 38.20 10.76
C LEU A 310 3.24 38.92 9.68
N GLU A 311 4.55 38.68 9.63
CA GLU A 311 5.41 39.22 8.57
C GLU A 311 4.99 38.75 7.18
N SER A 312 4.57 37.48 7.05
CA SER A 312 4.10 36.91 5.79
C SER A 312 2.81 37.56 5.28
N GLN A 313 1.96 38.09 6.17
CA GLN A 313 0.76 38.85 5.78
C GLN A 313 1.10 40.21 5.17
N GLN A 314 2.26 40.78 5.51
CA GLN A 314 2.70 42.10 5.03
C GLN A 314 3.43 42.02 3.67
N GLY A 315 3.35 40.88 2.97
CA GLY A 315 3.97 40.68 1.66
C GLY A 315 5.47 40.33 1.71
N HIS A 316 6.03 40.07 2.89
CA HIS A 316 7.41 39.63 3.06
C HIS A 316 7.45 38.10 2.95
N ARG A 317 7.93 37.58 1.80
CA ARG A 317 8.14 36.14 1.60
C ARG A 317 9.24 35.67 2.55
N LEU A 318 8.96 34.68 3.40
CA LEU A 318 9.97 34.10 4.29
C LEU A 318 11.12 33.52 3.45
N PRO A 319 12.39 33.76 3.84
CA PRO A 319 13.52 33.13 3.17
C PRO A 319 13.43 31.60 3.31
N THR A 320 13.78 30.89 2.24
CA THR A 320 13.85 29.42 2.20
C THR A 320 14.87 28.95 3.25
N ARG A 321 14.42 28.48 4.42
CA ARG A 321 15.28 27.74 5.34
C ARG A 321 15.42 26.31 4.82
N THR A 322 16.64 25.94 4.45
CA THR A 322 17.04 24.55 4.23
C THR A 322 16.85 23.73 5.51
N PRO A 323 16.33 22.50 5.45
CA PRO A 323 16.23 21.63 6.63
C PRO A 323 17.65 21.25 7.08
N GLY A 324 18.07 21.72 8.26
CA GLY A 324 19.37 21.33 8.83
C GLY A 324 20.15 22.37 9.65
N SER A 325 19.54 23.44 10.18
CA SER A 325 20.21 24.28 11.16
C SER A 325 19.49 24.29 12.52
N SER A 326 20.21 23.65 13.47
CA SER A 326 20.04 23.47 14.92
C SER A 326 18.82 22.71 15.40
#